data_AF-A0A067W852-F1
#
_entry.id   AF-A0A067W852-F1
#
_cell.length_a   1.000
_cell.length_b   1.000
_cell.length_c   1.000
_cell.angle_alpha   90.00
_cell.angle_beta   90.00
_cell.angle_gamma   90.00
#
_symmetry.space_group_name_H-M   'P 1'
#
loop_
_entity.id
_entity.type
_entity.pdbx_description
1 polymer ?
#
loop_
_entity_poly.entity_id
_entity_poly.type
_entity_poly.pdbx_seq_one_letter_code
_entity_poly.pdbx_strand_id
1 'polypeptide(L)' 'MCFLTRVGALYPNMFSGFLEYSLAGQALRRWIWALDAKQMNDFPLSKHSGLYDIPDDVNLVRLLG' A
#
# COMPACT_ATOMS: atom_id res chain seq x y z
N MET A 1 -9.71 -19.96 -16.08
CA MET A 1 -10.10 -18.66 -15.49
C MET A 1 -8.86 -17.98 -14.93
N CYS A 2 -8.76 -16.67 -15.07
CA CYS A 2 -7.75 -15.83 -14.43
C CYS A 2 -8.46 -14.89 -13.44
N PHE A 3 -7.94 -14.69 -12.23
CA PHE A 3 -8.50 -13.75 -11.26
C PHE A 3 -7.64 -12.49 -11.15
N LEU A 4 -8.27 -11.33 -10.93
CA LEU A 4 -7.61 -10.05 -10.74
C LEU A 4 -7.65 -9.66 -9.27
N THR A 5 -6.49 -9.31 -8.72
CA THR A 5 -6.37 -8.79 -7.35
C THR A 5 -5.91 -7.34 -7.39
N ARG A 6 -6.58 -6.49 -6.60
CA ARG A 6 -6.16 -5.10 -6.38
C ARG A 6 -5.56 -4.95 -4.99
N VAL A 7 -4.39 -4.32 -4.89
CA VAL A 7 -3.68 -4.11 -3.62
C VAL A 7 -3.34 -2.63 -3.48
N GLY A 8 -3.72 -2.02 -2.35
CA GLY A 8 -3.27 -0.69 -1.96
C GLY A 8 -1.95 -0.80 -1.20
N ALA A 9 -0.92 -0.09 -1.67
CA ALA A 9 0.39 -0.08 -1.01
C ALA A 9 1.01 1.32 -0.99
N LEU A 10 1.82 1.58 0.03
CA LEU A 10 2.66 2.78 0.11
C LEU A 10 3.78 2.78 -0.94
N TYR A 11 4.25 1.59 -1.31
CA TYR A 11 5.31 1.41 -2.32
C TYR A 11 4.90 0.34 -3.35
N PRO A 12 3.98 0.63 -4.28
CA PRO A 12 3.49 -0.35 -5.27
C PRO A 12 4.61 -1.00 -6.09
N ASN A 13 5.67 -0.25 -6.39
CA ASN A 13 6.81 -0.75 -7.16
C ASN A 13 7.61 -1.85 -6.43
N MET A 14 7.40 -2.07 -5.12
CA MET A 14 8.08 -3.16 -4.40
C MET A 14 7.63 -4.55 -4.87
N PHE A 15 6.44 -4.66 -5.48
CA PHE A 15 5.91 -5.93 -5.97
C PHE A 15 6.62 -6.44 -7.22
N SER A 16 7.44 -5.67 -7.94
CA SER A 16 8.25 -6.21 -9.04
C SER A 16 9.52 -6.93 -8.56
N GLY A 17 9.84 -6.90 -7.27
CA GLY A 17 11.02 -7.57 -6.70
C GLY A 17 10.74 -9.02 -6.32
N PHE A 18 10.69 -9.29 -5.01
CA PHE A 18 10.55 -10.64 -4.45
C PHE A 18 9.35 -11.44 -4.99
N LEU A 19 8.28 -10.77 -5.40
CA LEU A 19 7.11 -11.42 -5.98
C LEU A 19 7.51 -12.27 -7.20
N GLU A 20 8.39 -11.78 -8.07
CA GLU A 20 8.77 -12.45 -9.31
C GLU A 20 9.42 -13.84 -9.09
N TYR A 21 10.11 -14.02 -7.96
CA TYR A 21 10.78 -15.28 -7.62
C TYR A 21 9.86 -16.25 -6.88
N SER A 22 8.75 -15.76 -6.31
CA SER A 22 7.78 -16.57 -5.58
C SER A 22 6.89 -17.42 -6.51
N LEU A 23 6.19 -18.41 -5.94
CA LEU A 23 5.17 -19.18 -6.67
C LEU A 23 4.06 -18.28 -7.22
N ALA A 24 3.68 -17.23 -6.48
CA ALA A 24 2.70 -16.26 -6.91
C ALA A 24 3.17 -15.48 -8.16
N GLY A 25 4.43 -15.05 -8.21
CA GLY A 25 4.97 -14.38 -9.40
C GLY A 25 5.10 -15.29 -10.62
N GLN A 26 5.42 -16.57 -10.41
CA GLN A 26 5.39 -17.55 -11.51
C GLN A 26 3.98 -17.70 -12.10
N ALA A 27 2.96 -17.75 -11.24
CA ALA A 27 1.57 -17.80 -11.66
C ALA A 27 1.11 -16.50 -12.35
N LEU A 28 1.64 -15.34 -11.92
CA LEU A 28 1.39 -14.03 -12.54
C LEU A 28 1.94 -14.00 -13.99
N ARG A 29 3.18 -14.47 -14.21
CA ARG A 29 3.79 -14.59 -15.55
C ARG A 29 3.05 -15.54 -16.48
N ARG A 30 2.39 -16.55 -15.92
CA ARG A 30 1.57 -17.52 -16.65
C ARG A 30 0.11 -17.05 -16.84
N TRP A 31 -0.22 -15.82 -16.45
CA TRP A 31 -1.57 -15.26 -16.54
C TRP A 31 -2.64 -16.09 -15.81
N ILE A 32 -2.25 -16.81 -14.76
CA ILE A 32 -3.18 -17.54 -13.87
C ILE A 32 -3.94 -16.53 -12.99
N TRP A 33 -3.29 -15.41 -12.69
CA TRP A 33 -3.87 -14.27 -12.00
C TRP A 33 -3.17 -12.97 -12.44
N ALA A 34 -3.75 -11.84 -12.07
CA ALA A 34 -3.24 -10.50 -12.37
C ALA A 34 -3.24 -9.61 -11.11
N LEU A 35 -2.31 -8.65 -11.07
CA LEU A 35 -2.14 -7.71 -9.95
C LEU A 35 -2.33 -6.27 -10.44
N ASP A 36 -3.22 -5.53 -9.77
CA ASP A 36 -3.39 -4.08 -9.90
C ASP A 36 -2.95 -3.41 -8.59
N ALA A 37 -1.67 -3.05 -8.50
CA ALA A 37 -1.13 -2.37 -7.33
C ALA A 37 -1.37 -0.85 -7.47
N LYS A 38 -1.99 -0.24 -6.46
CA LYS A 38 -2.31 1.20 -6.42
C LYS A 38 -1.61 1.90 -5.26
N GLN A 39 -1.25 3.15 -5.48
CA GLN A 39 -0.72 3.99 -4.42
C GLN A 39 -1.82 4.21 -3.38
N MET A 40 -1.54 3.91 -2.12
CA MET A 40 -2.55 4.03 -1.06
C MET A 40 -2.98 5.49 -0.83
N ASN A 41 -2.08 6.44 -1.08
CA ASN A 41 -2.36 7.89 -0.99
C ASN A 41 -3.41 8.37 -2.01
N ASP A 42 -3.68 7.61 -3.07
CA ASP A 42 -4.70 7.95 -4.06
C ASP A 42 -6.13 7.75 -3.52
N PHE A 43 -6.28 7.15 -2.34
CA PHE A 43 -7.55 6.93 -1.64
C PHE A 43 -7.63 7.84 -0.40
N PRO A 44 -8.02 9.12 -0.55
CA PRO A 44 -8.06 10.06 0.57
C PRO A 44 -9.12 9.63 1.59
N LEU A 45 -8.70 9.43 2.85
CA LEU A 45 -9.58 9.03 3.95
C LEU A 45 -10.30 10.21 4.62
N SER A 46 -9.79 11.44 4.51
CA SER A 46 -10.49 12.70 4.75
C SER A 46 -9.57 13.88 4.39
N LYS A 47 -10.07 15.12 4.40
CA LYS A 47 -9.31 16.35 4.04
C LYS A 47 -8.18 16.73 5.01
N HIS A 48 -8.13 16.14 6.21
CA HIS A 48 -7.26 16.61 7.30
C HIS A 48 -6.31 15.57 7.89
N SER A 49 -6.36 14.32 7.40
CA SER A 49 -5.42 13.28 7.78
C SER A 49 -4.69 12.84 6.51
N GLY A 50 -3.39 13.09 6.42
CA GLY A 50 -2.57 12.34 5.48
C GLY A 50 -2.67 10.85 5.79
N LEU A 51 -2.17 9.96 4.92
CA LEU A 51 -2.13 8.52 5.21
C LEU A 51 -1.46 8.21 6.55
N TYR A 52 -0.56 9.10 6.98
CA TYR A 52 0.02 9.11 8.31
C TYR A 52 -0.83 9.96 9.23
N ASP A 53 -1.54 9.31 10.15
CA ASP A 53 -2.04 9.97 11.35
C ASP A 53 -0.85 10.31 12.24
N ILE A 54 -0.63 11.61 12.48
CA ILE A 54 0.16 12.05 13.63
C ILE A 54 -0.83 12.05 14.79
N PRO A 55 -0.63 11.26 15.85
CA PRO A 55 -1.53 11.31 17.00
C PRO A 55 -1.59 12.75 17.51
N ASP A 56 -2.80 13.27 17.75
CA ASP A 56 -3.03 14.67 18.18
C ASP A 56 -2.37 15.02 19.53
N ASP A 57 -1.77 14.04 20.20
CA ASP A 57 -1.14 14.15 21.51
C ASP A 57 0.37 14.52 21.48
N VAL A 58 0.83 15.23 20.46
CA VAL A 58 2.17 15.88 20.46
C VAL A 58 2.16 17.30 21.04
N ASN A 59 1.04 17.74 21.63
CA ASN A 59 0.97 19.02 22.37
C ASN A 59 1.42 18.92 23.84
N LEU A 60 1.71 17.74 24.39
CA LEU A 60 2.14 17.61 25.79
C LEU A 60 3.54 18.19 26.09
N VAL A 61 4.35 18.46 25.07
CA VAL A 61 5.70 19.05 25.25
C VAL A 61 5.67 20.58 25.37
N ARG A 62 4.52 21.24 25.12
CA ARG A 62 4.36 22.70 25.27
C ARG A 62 3.71 23.15 26.59
N LEU A 63 3.19 22.23 27.40
CA LEU A 63 2.51 22.54 28.68
C LEU A 63 3.43 22.40 29.91
N LEU A 64 4.70 22.06 29.72
CA LEU A 64 5.73 22.01 30.77
C LEU A 64 6.88 23.01 30.54
N GLY A 65 6.58 24.14 29.91
CA GLY A 65 7.48 25.29 29.76
C GLY A 65 6.84 26.55 30.31
#